data_AF-A0A516KKR2-F1
#
_entry.id   AF-A0A516KKR2-F1
#
_cell.length_a   1.000
_cell.length_b   1.000
_cell.length_c   1.000
_cell.angle_alpha   90.00
_cell.angle_beta   90.00
_cell.angle_gamma   90.00
#
_symmetry.space_group_name_H-M   'P 1'
#
loop_
_entity.id
_entity.type
_entity.pdbx_description
1 polymer ?
#
loop_
_entity_poly.entity_id
_entity_poly.type
_entity_poly.pdbx_seq_one_letter_code
_entity_poly.pdbx_strand_id
1 'polypeptide(L)'
;MVHANRPWKIFSSFKKVIAIAFATGSYGLIFPSLWNLSVVFEPIRYVILMITALCSMVLWIILAHNLWERPAYWNKKKMRRLYNMTTILTLSIAVILYYLILFVLFFFSVRLFVPDQLFDSQSVLKGTITLKNYLELIWLVTSVATLGGAIGAGLENDELVSSATYGYRQQKRYVSTTV
;
A
#
# COMPACT_ATOMS: atom_id res chain seq x y z
N MET A 1 -20.02 19.41 13.78
CA MET A 1 -19.51 18.02 13.76
C MET A 1 -19.77 17.30 12.41
N VAL A 2 -19.93 18.01 11.28
CA VAL A 2 -20.20 17.39 9.95
C VAL A 2 -19.25 17.92 8.85
N HIS A 3 -18.10 18.51 9.20
CA HIS A 3 -17.15 19.08 8.23
C HIS A 3 -15.83 18.31 8.06
N ALA A 4 -15.77 17.05 8.51
CA ALA A 4 -14.56 16.22 8.41
C ALA A 4 -14.66 15.07 7.38
N ASN A 5 -15.76 14.94 6.64
CA ASN A 5 -15.89 13.92 5.60
C ASN A 5 -15.68 14.55 4.22
N ARG A 6 -14.42 14.75 3.82
CA ARG A 6 -14.07 15.14 2.45
C ARG A 6 -13.71 13.87 1.68
N PRO A 7 -14.66 13.17 1.03
CA PRO A 7 -14.39 11.90 0.34
C PRO A 7 -13.27 12.04 -0.69
N TRP A 8 -13.16 13.21 -1.33
CA TRP A 8 -12.11 13.54 -2.29
C TRP A 8 -10.68 13.46 -1.73
N LYS A 9 -10.46 13.77 -0.44
CA LYS A 9 -9.13 13.65 0.19
C LYS A 9 -8.71 12.19 0.31
N ILE A 10 -9.64 11.31 0.70
CA ILE A 10 -9.40 9.86 0.81
C ILE A 10 -9.00 9.28 -0.55
N PHE A 11 -9.69 9.67 -1.62
CA PHE A 11 -9.34 9.26 -2.99
C PHE A 11 -8.00 9.82 -3.48
N SER A 12 -7.64 11.05 -3.10
CA SER A 12 -6.35 11.64 -3.48
C SER A 12 -5.18 10.95 -2.79
N SER A 13 -5.34 10.57 -1.52
CA SER A 13 -4.30 9.87 -0.78
C SER A 13 -4.06 8.47 -1.31
N PHE A 14 -5.13 7.73 -1.60
CA PHE A 14 -5.00 6.41 -2.24
C PHE A 14 -4.21 6.47 -3.55
N LYS A 15 -4.45 7.48 -4.41
CA LYS A 15 -3.69 7.62 -5.68
C LYS A 15 -2.19 7.82 -5.46
N LYS A 16 -1.81 8.65 -4.48
CA LYS A 16 -0.38 8.88 -4.17
C LYS A 16 0.28 7.62 -3.64
N VAL A 17 -0.37 6.92 -2.72
CA VAL A 17 0.13 5.65 -2.18
C VAL A 17 0.31 4.63 -3.29
N ILE A 18 -0.68 4.47 -4.19
CA ILE A 18 -0.57 3.61 -5.36
C ILE A 18 0.62 4.01 -6.23
N ALA A 19 0.82 5.31 -6.49
CA ALA A 19 1.92 5.79 -7.31
C ALA A 19 3.29 5.49 -6.67
N ILE A 20 3.45 5.70 -5.36
CA ILE A 20 4.68 5.40 -4.61
C ILE A 20 4.96 3.89 -4.63
N ALA A 21 3.95 3.08 -4.34
CA ALA A 21 4.07 1.63 -4.34
C ALA A 21 4.41 1.09 -5.74
N PHE A 22 3.73 1.60 -6.77
CA PHE A 22 3.99 1.25 -8.15
C PHE A 22 5.42 1.62 -8.55
N ALA A 23 5.86 2.86 -8.30
CA ALA A 23 7.22 3.29 -8.57
C ALA A 23 8.27 2.40 -7.87
N THR A 24 8.01 2.05 -6.60
CA THR A 24 8.89 1.17 -5.81
C THR A 24 8.96 -0.24 -6.39
N GLY A 25 7.83 -0.84 -6.74
CA GLY A 25 7.81 -2.18 -7.35
C GLY A 25 8.35 -2.20 -8.77
N SER A 26 8.10 -1.14 -9.56
CA SER A 26 8.64 -1.01 -10.92
C SER A 26 10.16 -0.88 -10.90
N TYR A 27 10.71 -0.16 -9.92
CA TYR A 27 12.16 -0.16 -9.68
C TYR A 27 12.66 -1.57 -9.31
N GLY A 28 11.91 -2.30 -8.46
CA GLY A 28 12.21 -3.70 -8.13
C GLY A 28 12.27 -4.63 -9.35
N LEU A 29 11.41 -4.41 -10.36
CA LEU A 29 11.39 -5.19 -11.60
C LEU A 29 12.69 -5.07 -12.42
N ILE A 30 13.49 -4.02 -12.22
CA ILE A 30 14.75 -3.85 -12.95
C ILE A 30 15.80 -4.86 -12.46
N PHE A 31 15.68 -5.34 -11.21
CA PHE A 31 16.66 -6.24 -10.61
C PHE A 31 16.37 -7.71 -10.93
N PRO A 32 17.32 -8.44 -11.55
CA PRO A 32 17.16 -9.87 -11.83
C PRO A 32 16.97 -10.74 -10.57
N SER A 33 17.39 -10.25 -9.41
CA SER A 33 17.19 -10.93 -8.13
C SER A 33 15.72 -11.20 -7.82
N LEU A 34 14.82 -10.26 -8.15
CA LEU A 34 13.37 -10.44 -7.96
C LEU A 34 12.82 -11.56 -8.86
N TRP A 35 13.36 -11.67 -10.07
CA TRP A 35 12.91 -12.64 -11.08
C TRP A 35 13.37 -14.04 -10.72
N ASN A 36 14.61 -14.17 -10.26
CA ASN A 36 15.13 -15.44 -9.74
C ASN A 36 14.32 -15.90 -8.52
N LEU A 37 13.97 -14.96 -7.62
CA LEU A 37 13.12 -15.28 -6.47
C LEU A 37 11.75 -15.81 -6.88
N SER A 38 11.16 -15.25 -7.95
CA SER A 38 9.83 -15.66 -8.41
C SER A 38 9.79 -17.03 -9.08
N VAL A 39 10.92 -17.61 -9.44
CA VAL A 39 10.96 -18.97 -10.02
C VAL A 39 11.30 -20.02 -8.96
N VAL A 40 12.00 -19.63 -7.88
CA VAL A 40 12.43 -20.53 -6.80
C VAL A 40 11.36 -20.67 -5.71
N PHE A 41 10.47 -19.70 -5.56
CA PHE A 41 9.49 -19.70 -4.49
C PHE A 41 8.40 -20.76 -4.67
N GLU A 42 8.13 -21.51 -3.61
CA GLU A 42 6.97 -22.39 -3.56
C GLU A 42 5.66 -21.59 -3.52
N PRO A 43 4.56 -22.12 -4.11
CA PRO A 43 3.24 -21.48 -4.12
C PRO A 43 2.77 -20.94 -2.77
N ILE A 44 3.04 -21.67 -1.67
CA ILE A 44 2.62 -21.29 -0.32
C ILE A 44 3.27 -19.98 0.16
N ARG A 45 4.51 -19.72 -0.27
CA ARG A 45 5.27 -18.53 0.13
C ARG A 45 4.64 -17.26 -0.44
N TYR A 46 4.10 -17.32 -1.66
CA TYR A 46 3.36 -16.19 -2.25
C TYR A 46 2.11 -15.83 -1.46
N VAL A 47 1.37 -16.84 -1.02
CA VAL A 47 0.14 -16.63 -0.22
C VAL A 47 0.50 -16.00 1.12
N ILE A 48 1.53 -16.51 1.80
CA ILE A 48 2.00 -15.95 3.08
C ILE A 48 2.47 -14.51 2.91
N LEU A 49 3.25 -14.21 1.86
CA LEU A 49 3.72 -12.86 1.55
C LEU A 49 2.56 -11.91 1.27
N MET A 50 1.59 -12.32 0.47
CA MET A 50 0.41 -11.53 0.16
C MET A 50 -0.38 -11.20 1.43
N ILE A 51 -0.69 -12.22 2.25
CA ILE A 51 -1.41 -12.02 3.51
C ILE A 51 -0.61 -11.07 4.43
N THR A 52 0.70 -11.26 4.53
CA THR A 52 1.57 -10.40 5.35
C THR A 52 1.55 -8.95 4.85
N ALA A 53 1.59 -8.75 3.53
CA ALA A 53 1.55 -7.42 2.92
C ALA A 53 0.19 -6.72 3.15
N LEU A 54 -0.92 -7.44 2.96
CA LEU A 54 -2.28 -6.93 3.22
C LEU A 54 -2.45 -6.56 4.70
N CYS A 55 -2.04 -7.45 5.62
CA CYS A 55 -2.10 -7.20 7.06
C CYS A 55 -1.23 -6.02 7.46
N SER A 56 -0.01 -5.91 6.91
CA SER A 56 0.89 -4.79 7.15
C SER A 56 0.26 -3.47 6.72
N MET A 57 -0.36 -3.42 5.53
CA MET A 57 -1.04 -2.23 5.02
C MET A 57 -2.25 -1.83 5.88
N VAL A 58 -3.11 -2.78 6.26
CA VAL A 58 -4.26 -2.52 7.14
C VAL A 58 -3.78 -1.99 8.50
N LEU A 59 -2.79 -2.66 9.10
CA LEU A 59 -2.23 -2.28 10.39
C LEU A 59 -1.60 -0.89 10.32
N TRP A 60 -0.90 -0.60 9.23
CA TRP A 60 -0.29 0.70 9.00
C TRP A 60 -1.33 1.82 8.91
N ILE A 61 -2.41 1.65 8.14
CA ILE A 61 -3.50 2.63 8.04
C ILE A 61 -4.15 2.88 9.41
N ILE A 62 -4.38 1.82 10.20
CA ILE A 62 -4.95 1.92 11.54
C ILE A 62 -4.05 2.76 12.45
N LEU A 63 -2.74 2.50 12.44
CA LEU A 63 -1.76 3.22 13.25
C LEU A 63 -1.60 4.68 12.80
N ALA A 64 -1.43 4.92 11.49
CA ALA A 64 -1.18 6.24 10.93
C ALA A 64 -2.35 7.21 11.16
N HIS A 65 -3.59 6.74 11.01
CA HIS A 65 -4.77 7.57 11.15
C HIS A 65 -5.44 7.50 12.53
N ASN A 66 -4.84 6.81 13.51
CA ASN A 66 -5.42 6.58 14.84
C ASN A 66 -6.89 6.12 14.79
N LEU A 67 -7.24 5.28 13.81
CA LEU A 67 -8.61 4.80 13.58
C LEU A 67 -9.11 3.86 14.69
N TRP A 68 -8.24 3.46 15.60
CA TRP A 68 -8.59 2.63 16.74
C TRP A 68 -9.23 3.46 17.86
N GLU A 69 -10.55 3.32 18.02
CA GLU A 69 -11.30 4.11 18.98
C GLU A 69 -10.92 3.74 20.44
N ARG A 70 -10.35 4.73 21.15
CA ARG A 70 -9.92 4.60 22.55
C ARG A 70 -11.15 4.60 23.48
N PRO A 71 -11.08 3.96 24.67
CA PRO A 71 -12.20 3.92 25.60
C PRO A 71 -12.62 5.34 26.05
N ALA A 72 -13.71 5.86 25.48
CA ALA A 72 -14.44 6.98 26.05
C ALA A 72 -15.37 6.46 27.16
N TYR A 73 -15.43 7.20 28.27
CA TYR A 73 -16.07 6.86 29.55
C TYR A 73 -17.55 6.40 29.45
N TRP A 74 -18.21 6.63 28.30
CA TRP A 74 -19.64 6.42 28.08
C TRP A 74 -19.99 5.29 27.09
N ASN A 75 -19.01 4.67 26.42
CA ASN A 75 -19.30 3.75 25.32
C ASN A 75 -19.41 2.29 25.81
N LYS A 76 -20.60 1.68 25.68
CA LYS A 76 -20.83 0.26 26.06
C LYS A 76 -19.90 -0.64 25.23
N LYS A 77 -19.10 -1.51 25.89
CA LYS A 77 -18.07 -2.38 25.27
C LYS A 77 -18.51 -3.10 23.98
N LYS A 78 -19.81 -3.43 23.85
CA LYS A 78 -20.40 -4.09 22.66
C LYS A 78 -20.47 -3.19 21.43
N MET A 79 -20.80 -1.91 21.60
CA MET A 79 -20.89 -0.94 20.51
C MET A 79 -19.51 -0.65 19.90
N ARG A 80 -18.49 -0.48 20.77
CA ARG A 80 -17.09 -0.31 20.34
C ARG A 80 -16.56 -1.50 19.52
N ARG A 81 -16.91 -2.74 19.90
CA ARG A 81 -16.52 -3.93 19.13
C ARG A 81 -17.13 -3.93 17.74
N LEU A 82 -18.40 -3.56 17.61
CA LEU A 82 -19.06 -3.46 16.30
C LEU A 82 -18.38 -2.42 15.42
N TYR A 83 -18.12 -1.21 15.94
CA TYR A 83 -17.42 -0.16 15.19
C TYR A 83 -16.03 -0.61 14.74
N ASN A 84 -15.21 -1.17 15.63
CA ASN A 84 -13.86 -1.63 15.26
C ASN A 84 -13.91 -2.77 14.22
N MET A 85 -14.88 -3.68 14.30
CA MET A 85 -15.07 -4.73 13.29
C MET A 85 -15.45 -4.15 11.93
N THR A 86 -16.37 -3.17 11.89
CA THR A 86 -16.74 -2.49 10.65
C THR A 86 -15.57 -1.72 10.05
N THR A 87 -14.76 -1.04 10.86
CA THR A 87 -13.55 -0.36 10.40
C THR A 87 -12.54 -1.34 9.81
N ILE A 88 -12.27 -2.47 10.47
CA ILE A 88 -11.36 -3.49 9.94
C ILE A 88 -11.91 -4.07 8.63
N LEU A 89 -13.20 -4.38 8.55
CA LEU A 89 -13.81 -4.93 7.35
C LEU A 89 -13.72 -3.97 6.16
N THR A 90 -14.07 -2.70 6.38
CA THR A 90 -14.03 -1.67 5.34
C THR A 90 -12.60 -1.38 4.87
N LEU A 91 -11.64 -1.32 5.79
CA LEU A 91 -10.22 -1.18 5.44
C LEU A 91 -9.69 -2.39 4.68
N SER A 92 -10.01 -3.61 5.10
CA SER A 92 -9.59 -4.82 4.40
C SER A 92 -10.09 -4.84 2.95
N ILE A 93 -11.35 -4.46 2.72
CA ILE A 93 -11.90 -4.36 1.35
C ILE A 93 -11.13 -3.30 0.54
N ALA A 94 -10.87 -2.13 1.12
CA ALA A 94 -10.12 -1.06 0.44
C ALA A 94 -8.68 -1.49 0.10
N VAL A 95 -8.00 -2.21 1.00
CA VAL A 95 -6.65 -2.71 0.79
C VAL A 95 -6.61 -3.84 -0.25
N ILE A 96 -7.63 -4.70 -0.31
CA ILE A 96 -7.76 -5.70 -1.37
C ILE A 96 -7.93 -5.02 -2.73
N LEU A 97 -8.79 -4.00 -2.85
CA LEU A 97 -8.95 -3.24 -4.08
C LEU A 97 -7.66 -2.53 -4.49
N TYR A 98 -6.94 -1.94 -3.55
CA TYR A 98 -5.62 -1.37 -3.77
C TYR A 98 -4.62 -2.40 -4.32
N TYR A 99 -4.57 -3.59 -3.72
CA TYR A 99 -3.69 -4.67 -4.16
C TYR A 99 -4.03 -5.12 -5.58
N LEU A 100 -5.33 -5.25 -5.91
CA LEU A 100 -5.79 -5.61 -7.25
C LEU A 100 -5.40 -4.56 -8.30
N ILE A 101 -5.52 -3.27 -7.97
CA ILE A 101 -5.09 -2.18 -8.86
C ILE A 101 -3.58 -2.28 -9.13
N LEU A 102 -2.76 -2.47 -8.10
CA LEU A 102 -1.32 -2.66 -8.29
C LEU A 102 -1.00 -3.91 -9.11
N PHE A 103 -1.71 -5.02 -8.85
CA PHE A 103 -1.53 -6.25 -9.61
C PHE A 103 -1.78 -6.04 -11.11
N VAL A 104 -2.84 -5.31 -11.46
CA VAL A 104 -3.15 -4.96 -12.85
C VAL A 104 -2.08 -4.04 -13.46
N LEU A 105 -1.62 -3.03 -12.71
CA LEU A 105 -0.55 -2.13 -13.17
C LEU A 105 0.77 -2.89 -13.43
N PHE A 106 1.13 -3.83 -12.56
CA PHE A 106 2.30 -4.68 -12.75
C PHE A 106 2.12 -5.70 -13.85
N PHE A 107 0.91 -6.22 -14.07
CA PHE A 107 0.62 -7.08 -15.22
C PHE A 107 0.96 -6.38 -16.54
N PHE A 108 0.51 -5.13 -16.71
CA PHE A 108 0.87 -4.34 -17.90
C PHE A 108 2.36 -4.01 -17.93
N SER A 109 2.95 -3.67 -16.79
CA SER A 109 4.37 -3.30 -16.71
C SER A 109 5.28 -4.47 -17.05
N VAL A 110 5.05 -5.66 -16.48
CA VAL A 110 5.81 -6.87 -16.79
C VAL A 110 5.71 -7.20 -18.28
N ARG A 111 4.52 -7.06 -18.89
CA ARG A 111 4.34 -7.28 -20.33
C ARG A 111 5.08 -6.26 -21.21
N LEU A 112 5.34 -5.05 -20.72
CA LEU A 112 6.08 -4.02 -21.44
C LEU A 112 7.60 -4.09 -21.21
N PHE A 113 8.01 -4.34 -19.97
CA PHE A 113 9.42 -4.25 -19.55
C PHE A 113 10.18 -5.55 -19.68
N VAL A 114 9.52 -6.71 -19.76
CA VAL A 114 10.20 -8.00 -19.78
C VAL A 114 10.34 -8.51 -21.22
N PRO A 115 11.54 -8.47 -21.81
CA PRO A 115 11.82 -9.15 -23.07
C PRO A 115 11.96 -10.65 -22.79
N ASP A 116 11.42 -11.48 -23.68
CA ASP A 116 11.50 -12.95 -23.58
C ASP A 116 12.94 -13.48 -23.40
N GLN A 117 13.93 -12.73 -23.90
CA GLN A 117 15.35 -13.07 -23.90
C GLN A 117 16.03 -13.00 -22.52
N LEU A 118 15.46 -12.30 -21.54
CA LEU A 118 16.03 -12.21 -20.19
C LEU A 118 15.74 -13.46 -19.34
N PHE A 119 14.61 -14.11 -19.57
CA PHE A 119 14.35 -15.40 -18.94
C PHE A 119 15.25 -16.49 -19.53
N ASP A 120 15.46 -16.53 -20.85
CA ASP A 120 16.29 -17.54 -21.51
C ASP A 120 17.79 -17.51 -21.13
N SER A 121 18.35 -16.35 -20.79
CA SER A 121 19.80 -16.20 -20.57
C SER A 121 20.26 -16.33 -19.11
N GLN A 122 19.34 -16.18 -18.14
CA GLN A 122 19.69 -16.18 -16.70
C GLN A 122 18.90 -17.17 -15.85
N SER A 123 17.85 -17.83 -16.38
CA SER A 123 17.20 -18.90 -15.61
C SER A 123 18.10 -20.14 -15.59
N VAL A 124 18.52 -20.52 -14.38
CA VAL A 124 19.18 -21.80 -14.06
C VAL A 124 18.38 -23.02 -14.58
N LEU A 125 17.12 -22.83 -14.96
CA LEU A 125 16.24 -23.81 -15.58
C LEU A 125 16.20 -23.59 -17.10
N LYS A 126 16.84 -24.48 -17.87
CA LYS A 126 16.60 -24.68 -19.31
C LYS A 126 15.17 -25.19 -19.54
N GLY A 127 14.16 -24.36 -19.30
CA GLY A 127 12.74 -24.74 -19.36
C GLY A 127 11.91 -23.75 -20.15
N THR A 128 10.87 -24.23 -20.82
CA THR A 128 9.92 -23.40 -21.58
C THR A 128 9.26 -22.37 -20.67
N ILE A 129 9.55 -21.08 -20.93
CA ILE A 129 8.96 -19.95 -20.21
C ILE A 129 7.43 -20.06 -20.33
N THR A 130 6.77 -20.27 -19.19
CA THR A 130 5.32 -20.47 -19.13
C THR A 130 4.64 -19.22 -18.58
N LEU A 131 3.39 -18.97 -18.98
CA LEU A 131 2.54 -17.87 -18.51
C LEU A 131 2.44 -17.81 -16.97
N LYS A 132 2.61 -18.96 -16.30
CA LYS A 132 2.70 -19.11 -14.85
C LYS A 132 3.86 -18.30 -14.23
N ASN A 133 5.05 -18.30 -14.83
CA ASN A 133 6.22 -17.62 -14.27
C ASN A 133 6.01 -16.10 -14.24
N TYR A 134 5.36 -15.57 -15.29
CA TYR A 134 4.97 -14.16 -15.33
C TYR A 134 3.96 -13.83 -14.23
N LEU A 135 2.96 -14.68 -14.00
CA LEU A 135 1.99 -14.49 -12.92
C LEU A 135 2.65 -14.53 -11.53
N GLU A 136 3.60 -15.44 -11.31
CA GLU A 136 4.37 -15.54 -10.05
C GLU A 136 5.22 -14.29 -9.81
N LEU A 137 5.87 -13.76 -10.86
CA LEU A 137 6.62 -12.51 -10.79
C LEU A 137 5.71 -11.32 -10.46
N ILE A 138 4.57 -11.19 -11.16
CA ILE A 138 3.60 -10.11 -10.91
C ILE A 138 3.08 -10.21 -9.47
N TRP A 139 2.76 -11.41 -8.99
CA TRP A 139 2.30 -11.62 -7.61
C TRP A 139 3.37 -11.19 -6.60
N LEU A 140 4.62 -11.64 -6.78
CA LEU A 140 5.74 -11.29 -5.91
C LEU A 140 5.94 -9.78 -5.83
N VAL A 141 6.07 -9.13 -6.99
CA VAL A 141 6.31 -7.69 -7.10
C VAL A 141 5.18 -6.91 -6.45
N THR A 142 3.93 -7.31 -6.70
CA THR A 142 2.76 -6.66 -6.10
C THR A 142 2.78 -6.75 -4.57
N SER A 143 3.18 -7.90 -4.02
CA SER A 143 3.29 -8.10 -2.56
C SER A 143 4.40 -7.23 -1.96
N VAL A 144 5.58 -7.21 -2.59
CA VAL A 144 6.71 -6.38 -2.14
C VAL A 144 6.39 -4.88 -2.26
N ALA A 145 5.78 -4.47 -3.38
CA ALA A 145 5.33 -3.10 -3.61
C ALA A 145 4.28 -2.67 -2.58
N THR A 146 3.40 -3.58 -2.16
CA THR A 146 2.41 -3.29 -1.11
C THR A 146 3.07 -3.00 0.23
N LEU A 147 4.15 -3.72 0.60
CA LEU A 147 4.94 -3.42 1.80
C LEU A 147 5.61 -2.04 1.72
N GLY A 148 6.20 -1.69 0.57
CA GLY A 148 6.76 -0.35 0.34
C GLY A 148 5.69 0.75 0.35
N GLY A 149 4.53 0.46 -0.24
CA GLY A 149 3.36 1.34 -0.26
C GLY A 149 2.79 1.62 1.12
N ALA A 150 2.80 0.62 2.02
CA ALA A 150 2.41 0.82 3.42
C ALA A 150 3.28 1.89 4.09
N ILE A 151 4.60 1.80 3.94
CA ILE A 151 5.51 2.83 4.45
C ILE A 151 5.19 4.19 3.82
N GLY A 152 5.01 4.23 2.49
CA GLY A 152 4.64 5.45 1.75
C GLY A 152 3.33 6.09 2.23
N ALA A 153 2.35 5.29 2.62
CA ALA A 153 1.08 5.79 3.16
C ALA A 153 1.23 6.50 4.50
N GLY A 154 2.25 6.16 5.31
CA GLY A 154 2.52 6.86 6.58
C GLY A 154 3.26 8.18 6.41
N LEU A 155 4.00 8.32 5.30
CA LEU A 155 4.63 9.58 4.92
C LEU A 155 3.63 10.59 4.38
N GLU A 156 2.42 10.13 4.04
CA GLU A 156 1.31 11.00 3.66
C GLU A 156 0.64 11.62 4.89
N ASN A 157 1.39 12.42 5.64
CA ASN A 157 0.82 13.37 6.59
C ASN A 157 0.64 14.72 5.88
N ASP A 158 -0.51 15.35 6.11
CA ASP A 158 -0.94 16.67 5.59
C ASP A 158 0.02 17.85 5.91
N GLU A 159 1.23 17.61 6.45
CA GLU A 159 2.14 18.65 6.97
C GLU A 159 2.91 19.44 5.90
N LEU A 160 2.98 18.99 4.65
CA LEU A 160 3.73 19.71 3.59
C LEU A 160 2.89 20.63 2.70
N VAL A 161 1.58 20.76 2.94
CA VAL A 161 0.73 21.72 2.20
C VAL A 161 0.38 22.96 3.04
N SER A 162 0.55 22.88 4.37
CA SER A 162 0.27 24.01 5.26
C SER A 162 1.31 25.14 5.12
N SER A 163 2.59 24.81 4.98
CA SER A 163 3.67 25.82 4.90
C SER A 163 3.68 26.62 3.60
N ALA A 164 3.10 26.11 2.52
CA ALA A 164 3.03 26.81 1.24
C ALA A 164 1.76 27.67 1.06
N THR A 165 0.71 27.42 1.87
CA THR A 165 -0.61 28.05 1.68
C THR A 165 -1.05 28.91 2.86
N TYR A 166 -0.59 28.60 4.09
CA TYR A 166 -0.85 29.46 5.24
C TYR A 166 0.17 30.59 5.26
N GLY A 167 -0.27 31.77 4.81
CA GLY A 167 0.48 33.00 4.97
C GLY A 167 0.90 33.16 6.43
N TYR A 168 2.14 33.63 6.62
CA TYR A 168 2.87 33.92 7.87
C TYR A 168 2.03 34.51 9.03
N ARG A 169 0.87 35.12 8.72
CA ARG A 169 -0.09 35.70 9.68
C ARG A 169 -0.94 34.69 10.46
N GLN A 170 -1.19 33.48 9.95
CA GLN A 170 -1.97 32.46 10.69
C GLN A 170 -1.14 31.69 11.72
N GLN A 171 0.17 31.54 11.50
CA GLN A 171 1.10 30.94 12.46
C GLN A 171 1.21 31.77 13.75
N LYS A 172 1.16 33.10 13.65
CA LYS A 172 1.23 33.99 14.83
C LYS A 172 0.03 33.93 15.76
N ARG A 173 -1.15 33.47 15.30
CA ARG A 173 -2.34 33.33 16.16
C ARG A 173 -2.29 32.13 17.11
N TYR A 174 -1.49 31.10 16.78
CA TYR A 174 -1.29 29.96 17.67
C TYR A 174 -0.13 30.17 18.64
N VAL A 175 0.84 31.03 18.30
CA VAL A 175 1.95 31.39 19.19
C VAL A 175 1.51 32.38 20.28
N SER A 176 0.46 33.17 20.07
CA SER A 176 0.00 34.18 21.05
C SER A 176 -0.93 33.66 22.15
N THR A 177 -1.26 32.36 22.18
CA THR A 177 -2.17 31.78 23.20
C THR A 177 -1.42 30.95 24.25
N THR A 178 -0.09 30.92 24.17
CA THR A 178 0.78 30.40 25.24
C THR A 178 1.57 31.56 25.84
N VAL A 179 0.88 32.37 26.66
CA VAL A 179 1.48 33.13 27.76
C VAL A 179 0.54 32.99 28.94
#